data_AF-A0A016VHY2-F1
#
_entry.id   AF-A0A016VHY2-F1
#
_cell.length_a   1.000
_cell.length_b   1.000
_cell.length_c   1.000
_cell.angle_alpha   90.00
_cell.angle_beta   90.00
_cell.angle_gamma   90.00
#
_symmetry.space_group_name_H-M   'P 1'
#
loop_
_entity.id
_entity.type
_entity.pdbx_description
1 polymer ?
#
loop_
_entity_poly.entity_id
_entity_poly.type
_entity_poly.pdbx_seq_one_letter_code
_entity_poly.pdbx_strand_id
1 'polypeptide(L)'
;MSTSDYIQIGRLLLITVVLYSCFWVWFKDPIQGPIPQSSFKNPHGEDVVERIKTGKYDTAPFNRTHLIPPFYQYREAFVVAPTYHLSSCKIEKVMTTITDAIFCYLTNTTEFLADNRTISTEEYHIRFCLDQNMHVDYEKLHSILGDSAIEYAVVRHPIERFLSGFIDKCINEAKKVEERCFGCKGDMECFVQKLYSAMVNVPTTNSTEYDYEVAHFAPQTWYCNFKDHLHHYVILKFKEGAEGASALAKEHETIYRQAGVPDNLLKEIYAQLLG
;
A
#
# COMPACT_ATOMS: atom_id res chain seq x y z
N MET A 1 35.57 -51.67 28.17
CA MET A 1 34.15 -51.27 28.21
C MET A 1 33.32 -52.51 28.46
N SER A 2 32.50 -52.46 29.50
CA SER A 2 31.56 -53.53 29.86
C SER A 2 30.43 -53.58 28.83
N THR A 3 29.82 -54.75 28.63
CA THR A 3 28.57 -54.89 27.86
C THR A 3 27.46 -53.96 28.38
N SER A 4 27.52 -53.56 29.65
CA SER A 4 26.63 -52.55 30.24
C SER A 4 26.82 -51.15 29.64
N ASP A 5 28.05 -50.77 29.29
CA ASP A 5 28.37 -49.42 28.78
C ASP A 5 27.82 -49.24 27.35
N TYR A 6 27.86 -50.30 26.54
CA TYR A 6 27.30 -50.30 25.18
C TYR A 6 25.77 -50.15 25.17
N ILE A 7 25.09 -50.77 26.13
CA ILE A 7 23.63 -50.65 26.27
C ILE A 7 23.24 -49.23 26.68
N GLN A 8 24.02 -48.60 27.55
CA GLN A 8 23.76 -47.24 28.01
C GLN A 8 24.00 -46.20 26.90
N ILE A 9 25.08 -46.34 26.13
CA ILE A 9 25.36 -45.49 24.97
C ILE A 9 24.32 -45.68 23.87
N GLY A 10 23.90 -46.93 23.61
CA GLY A 10 22.83 -47.24 22.65
C GLY A 10 21.49 -46.61 23.02
N ARG A 11 21.15 -46.59 24.32
CA ARG A 11 19.94 -45.91 24.82
C ARG A 11 20.02 -44.39 24.67
N LEU A 12 21.17 -43.78 24.93
CA LEU A 12 21.34 -42.33 24.76
C LEU A 12 21.20 -41.91 23.29
N LEU A 13 21.80 -42.66 22.36
CA LEU A 13 21.71 -42.42 20.92
C LEU A 13 20.28 -42.56 20.40
N LEU A 14 19.53 -43.56 20.88
CA LEU A 14 18.12 -43.72 20.52
C LEU A 14 17.27 -42.55 21.03
N ILE A 15 17.52 -42.08 22.25
CA ILE A 15 16.79 -40.93 22.81
C ILE A 15 17.10 -39.66 22.03
N THR A 16 18.36 -39.39 21.66
CA THR A 16 18.69 -38.21 20.85
C THR A 16 18.11 -38.29 19.44
N VAL A 17 18.13 -39.44 18.77
CA VAL A 17 17.51 -39.61 17.44
C VAL A 17 15.98 -39.45 17.50
N VAL A 18 15.33 -39.97 18.54
CA VAL A 18 13.88 -39.81 18.74
C VAL A 18 13.55 -38.35 19.05
N LEU A 19 14.31 -37.68 19.91
CA LEU A 19 14.09 -36.26 20.21
C LEU A 19 14.33 -35.39 18.97
N TYR A 20 15.38 -35.65 18.18
CA TYR A 20 15.67 -34.88 16.96
C TYR A 20 14.61 -35.11 15.88
N SER A 21 14.12 -36.34 15.71
CA SER A 21 13.05 -36.65 14.76
C SER A 21 11.69 -36.10 15.23
N CYS A 22 11.38 -36.14 16.52
CA CYS A 22 10.19 -35.47 17.08
C CYS A 22 10.27 -33.95 16.92
N PHE A 23 11.45 -33.33 17.09
CA PHE A 23 11.65 -31.90 16.89
C PHE A 23 11.44 -31.52 15.41
N TRP A 24 11.97 -32.31 14.47
CA TRP A 24 11.78 -32.10 13.02
C TRP A 24 10.33 -32.33 12.54
N VAL A 25 9.60 -33.26 13.17
CA VAL A 25 8.19 -33.53 12.82
C VAL A 25 7.25 -32.45 13.37
N TRP A 26 7.58 -31.83 14.51
CA TRP A 26 6.76 -30.77 15.12
C TRP A 26 7.09 -29.35 14.61
N PHE A 27 8.30 -29.11 14.10
CA PHE A 27 8.72 -27.82 13.53
C PHE A 27 8.65 -27.76 12.00
N LYS A 28 8.03 -28.73 11.32
CA LYS A 28 7.40 -28.40 10.05
C LYS A 28 6.18 -27.55 10.39
N ASP A 29 6.38 -26.23 10.39
CA ASP A 29 5.30 -25.29 10.19
C ASP A 29 4.40 -25.88 9.11
N PRO A 30 3.07 -25.95 9.33
CA PRO A 30 2.19 -26.36 8.26
C PRO A 30 2.48 -25.37 7.14
N ILE A 31 3.04 -25.86 6.04
CA ILE A 31 3.00 -25.16 4.76
C ILE A 31 1.51 -25.01 4.50
N GLN A 32 0.95 -23.90 4.98
CA GLN A 32 -0.33 -23.42 4.52
C GLN A 32 -0.12 -23.30 3.02
N GLY A 33 -0.75 -24.20 2.26
CA GLY A 33 -0.76 -24.09 0.81
C GLY A 33 -1.19 -22.66 0.44
N PRO A 34 -0.82 -22.18 -0.75
CA PRO A 34 -1.15 -20.82 -1.16
C PRO A 34 -2.64 -20.57 -0.89
N ILE A 35 -2.91 -19.56 -0.07
CA ILE A 35 -4.28 -19.13 0.22
C ILE A 35 -4.90 -18.81 -1.15
N PRO A 36 -6.10 -19.33 -1.48
CA PRO A 36 -6.73 -19.07 -2.76
C PRO A 36 -6.79 -17.57 -3.02
N GLN A 37 -6.38 -17.16 -4.22
CA GLN A 37 -6.35 -15.76 -4.64
C GLN A 37 -7.74 -15.07 -4.56
N SER A 38 -8.82 -15.85 -4.57
CA SER A 38 -10.19 -15.39 -4.32
C SER A 38 -10.41 -14.77 -2.93
N SER A 39 -9.52 -15.01 -1.96
CA SER A 39 -9.63 -14.47 -0.59
C SER A 39 -9.35 -12.97 -0.47
N PHE A 40 -8.74 -12.37 -1.50
CA PHE A 40 -8.30 -10.96 -1.48
C PHE A 40 -9.15 -10.04 -2.36
N LYS A 41 -10.10 -10.59 -3.14
CA LYS A 41 -11.06 -9.76 -3.88
C LYS A 41 -11.90 -8.97 -2.88
N ASN A 42 -12.07 -7.67 -3.13
CA ASN A 42 -12.93 -6.82 -2.30
C ASN A 42 -14.39 -7.22 -2.55
N PRO A 43 -15.06 -7.94 -1.63
CA PRO A 43 -16.37 -8.52 -1.87
C PRO A 43 -17.48 -7.46 -2.01
N HIS A 44 -17.21 -6.23 -1.57
CA HIS A 44 -18.12 -5.10 -1.72
C HIS A 44 -17.72 -4.19 -2.88
N GLY A 45 -16.57 -4.42 -3.53
CA GLY A 45 -16.06 -3.58 -4.60
C GLY A 45 -16.99 -3.54 -5.81
N GLU A 46 -17.53 -4.69 -6.22
CA GLU A 46 -18.44 -4.79 -7.38
C GLU A 46 -19.75 -4.01 -7.14
N ASP A 47 -20.36 -4.21 -5.98
CA ASP A 47 -21.57 -3.53 -5.54
C ASP A 47 -21.37 -2.00 -5.38
N VAL A 48 -20.22 -1.56 -4.87
CA VAL A 48 -19.84 -0.14 -4.84
C VAL A 48 -19.71 0.41 -6.26
N VAL A 49 -18.97 -0.26 -7.13
CA VAL A 49 -18.77 0.16 -8.53
C VAL A 49 -20.11 0.27 -9.27
N GLU A 50 -20.99 -0.71 -9.10
CA GLU A 50 -22.32 -0.70 -9.71
C GLU A 50 -23.15 0.50 -9.25
N ARG A 51 -23.21 0.77 -7.94
CA ARG A 51 -23.90 1.96 -7.41
C ARG A 51 -23.34 3.26 -7.99
N ILE A 52 -22.02 3.36 -8.11
CA ILE A 52 -21.36 4.55 -8.66
C ILE A 52 -21.71 4.73 -10.14
N LYS A 53 -21.57 3.67 -10.95
CA LYS A 53 -21.87 3.68 -12.40
C LYS A 53 -23.34 3.97 -12.69
N THR A 54 -24.26 3.45 -11.88
CA THR A 54 -25.71 3.67 -12.01
C THR A 54 -26.19 4.95 -11.34
N GLY A 55 -25.32 5.65 -10.61
CA GLY A 55 -25.67 6.85 -9.86
C GLY A 55 -26.57 6.62 -8.65
N LYS A 56 -26.68 5.37 -8.16
CA LYS A 56 -27.54 4.93 -7.03
C LYS A 56 -26.77 4.87 -5.71
N TYR A 57 -25.92 5.85 -5.42
CA TYR A 57 -25.22 5.96 -4.15
C TYR A 57 -25.87 7.05 -3.28
N ASP A 58 -25.89 6.81 -1.97
CA ASP A 58 -26.42 7.78 -1.01
C ASP A 58 -25.41 8.92 -0.80
N THR A 59 -25.94 10.14 -0.74
CA THR A 59 -25.17 11.37 -0.47
C THR A 59 -25.70 12.13 0.74
N ALA A 60 -26.77 11.65 1.39
CA ALA A 60 -27.36 12.29 2.54
C ALA A 60 -26.32 12.42 3.69
N PRO A 61 -26.36 13.53 4.45
CA PRO A 61 -27.32 14.64 4.37
C PRO A 61 -26.95 15.71 3.32
N PHE A 62 -25.96 15.48 2.47
CA PHE A 62 -25.42 16.48 1.55
C PHE A 62 -26.18 16.53 0.23
N ASN A 63 -26.31 17.72 -0.34
CA ASN A 63 -26.86 17.89 -1.68
C ASN A 63 -25.81 17.49 -2.73
N ARG A 64 -26.13 16.48 -3.53
CA ARG A 64 -25.28 15.95 -4.60
C ARG A 64 -24.78 17.01 -5.58
N THR A 65 -25.54 18.07 -5.86
CA THR A 65 -25.10 19.13 -6.79
C THR A 65 -23.94 19.96 -6.26
N HIS A 66 -23.68 19.91 -4.95
CA HIS A 66 -22.56 20.61 -4.32
C HIS A 66 -21.37 19.68 -4.05
N LEU A 67 -21.46 18.40 -4.40
CA LEU A 67 -20.38 17.44 -4.21
C LEU A 67 -19.55 17.31 -5.49
N ILE A 68 -18.25 17.14 -5.30
CA ILE A 68 -17.37 16.65 -6.37
C ILE A 68 -17.75 15.20 -6.72
N PRO A 69 -17.66 14.80 -8.00
CA PRO A 69 -18.05 13.45 -8.40
C PRO A 69 -17.13 12.41 -7.75
N PRO A 70 -17.66 11.30 -7.24
CA PRO A 70 -16.83 10.20 -6.75
C PRO A 70 -16.28 9.42 -7.94
N PHE A 71 -15.11 8.77 -7.76
CA PHE A 71 -14.51 7.88 -8.78
C PHE A 71 -14.28 8.54 -10.16
N TYR A 72 -13.92 9.83 -10.19
CA TYR A 72 -13.42 10.45 -11.41
C TYR A 72 -12.00 9.93 -11.70
N GLN A 73 -11.73 9.44 -12.90
CA GLN A 73 -10.41 8.88 -13.25
C GLN A 73 -9.40 10.01 -13.47
N TYR A 74 -8.76 10.47 -12.40
CA TYR A 74 -7.81 11.57 -12.43
C TYR A 74 -6.39 11.09 -12.72
N ARG A 75 -5.89 10.12 -11.94
CA ARG A 75 -4.49 9.71 -12.01
C ARG A 75 -4.30 8.23 -11.73
N GLU A 76 -3.44 7.61 -12.54
CA GLU A 76 -3.00 6.23 -12.38
C GLU A 76 -1.50 6.20 -12.17
N ALA A 77 -1.10 5.48 -11.13
CA ALA A 77 0.29 5.30 -10.77
C ALA A 77 0.38 4.05 -9.90
N PHE A 78 1.26 3.15 -10.27
CA PHE A 78 1.44 1.85 -9.63
C PHE A 78 2.91 1.61 -9.37
N VAL A 79 3.24 1.05 -8.21
CA VAL A 79 4.54 0.39 -8.00
C VAL A 79 4.36 -1.11 -8.14
N VAL A 80 5.34 -1.77 -8.76
CA VAL A 80 5.26 -3.20 -9.06
C VAL A 80 6.49 -3.98 -8.59
N ALA A 81 6.27 -5.22 -8.20
CA ALA A 81 7.34 -6.20 -7.97
C ALA A 81 7.03 -7.45 -8.82
N PRO A 82 7.49 -7.47 -10.09
CA PRO A 82 7.09 -8.52 -11.05
C PRO A 82 7.41 -9.94 -10.58
N THR A 83 8.53 -10.14 -9.90
CA THR A 83 8.93 -11.44 -9.33
C THR A 83 7.91 -12.04 -8.36
N TYR A 84 7.13 -11.18 -7.70
CA TYR A 84 6.12 -11.58 -6.72
C TYR A 84 4.68 -11.40 -7.24
N HIS A 85 4.49 -10.98 -8.50
CA HIS A 85 3.17 -10.63 -9.03
C HIS A 85 2.41 -9.63 -8.12
N LEU A 86 3.14 -8.66 -7.55
CA LEU A 86 2.59 -7.66 -6.64
C LEU A 86 2.47 -6.30 -7.32
N SER A 87 1.38 -5.60 -7.03
CA SER A 87 1.23 -4.18 -7.35
C SER A 87 0.62 -3.40 -6.20
N SER A 88 0.98 -2.12 -6.10
CA SER A 88 0.30 -1.18 -5.23
C SER A 88 -0.05 0.11 -5.94
N CYS A 89 -1.29 0.55 -5.74
CA CYS A 89 -1.78 1.85 -6.18
C CYS A 89 -1.11 2.99 -5.40
N LYS A 90 -0.47 3.92 -6.12
CA LYS A 90 0.13 5.14 -5.55
C LYS A 90 -0.92 6.23 -5.42
N ILE A 91 -1.48 6.35 -4.22
CA ILE A 91 -2.32 7.48 -3.83
C ILE A 91 -1.47 8.44 -3.00
N GLU A 92 -1.60 9.75 -3.18
CA GLU A 92 -0.85 10.72 -2.37
C GLU A 92 -1.30 10.69 -0.91
N LYS A 93 -0.39 10.97 0.04
CA LYS A 93 -0.67 11.18 1.48
C LYS A 93 -1.22 9.97 2.25
N VAL A 94 -0.92 8.75 1.79
CA VAL A 94 -1.33 7.48 2.44
C VAL A 94 -0.13 6.55 2.72
N MET A 95 1.03 7.13 3.07
CA MET A 95 2.29 6.40 3.27
C MET A 95 3.01 5.97 1.97
N THR A 96 2.74 6.67 0.86
CA THR A 96 3.25 6.36 -0.49
C THR A 96 4.77 6.19 -0.57
N THR A 97 5.54 7.01 0.16
CA THR A 97 7.02 6.90 0.20
C THR A 97 7.49 5.57 0.79
N ILE A 98 6.82 5.10 1.85
CA ILE A 98 7.14 3.81 2.47
C ILE A 98 6.74 2.67 1.54
N THR A 99 5.59 2.78 0.86
CA THR A 99 5.21 1.80 -0.18
C THR A 99 6.25 1.75 -1.30
N ASP A 100 6.69 2.90 -1.81
CA ASP A 100 7.77 2.96 -2.82
C ASP A 100 9.06 2.29 -2.32
N ALA A 101 9.42 2.53 -1.05
CA ALA A 101 10.58 1.94 -0.40
C ALA A 101 10.48 0.41 -0.26
N ILE A 102 9.31 -0.11 0.11
CA ILE A 102 9.07 -1.56 0.19
C ILE A 102 9.23 -2.21 -1.18
N PHE A 103 8.63 -1.66 -2.22
CA PHE A 103 8.75 -2.21 -3.58
C PHE A 103 10.18 -2.10 -4.11
N CYS A 104 10.89 -1.01 -3.78
CA CYS A 104 12.30 -0.86 -4.06
C CYS A 104 13.14 -1.95 -3.39
N TYR A 105 12.90 -2.19 -2.09
CA TYR A 105 13.56 -3.25 -1.33
C TYR A 105 13.25 -4.66 -1.86
N LEU A 106 12.01 -4.92 -2.26
CA LEU A 106 11.60 -6.22 -2.84
C LEU A 106 12.24 -6.51 -4.20
N THR A 107 12.51 -5.48 -4.99
CA THR A 107 13.02 -5.63 -6.36
C THR A 107 14.55 -5.53 -6.44
N ASN A 108 15.17 -4.72 -5.57
CA ASN A 108 16.59 -4.42 -5.57
C ASN A 108 17.20 -4.65 -4.18
N THR A 109 16.86 -5.77 -3.52
CA THR A 109 17.25 -6.04 -2.12
C THR A 109 18.75 -5.90 -1.89
N THR A 110 19.57 -6.48 -2.77
CA THR A 110 21.03 -6.51 -2.62
C THR A 110 21.62 -5.10 -2.66
N GLU A 111 21.23 -4.31 -3.66
CA GLU A 111 21.68 -2.94 -3.86
C GLU A 111 21.15 -2.00 -2.78
N PHE A 112 19.87 -2.15 -2.41
CA PHE A 112 19.24 -1.36 -1.34
C PHE A 112 19.97 -1.53 -0.01
N LEU A 113 20.33 -2.77 0.35
CA LEU A 113 21.10 -3.06 1.56
C LEU A 113 22.56 -2.62 1.44
N ALA A 114 23.21 -2.83 0.29
CA ALA A 114 24.60 -2.43 0.07
C ALA A 114 24.80 -0.91 0.19
N ASP A 115 23.77 -0.12 -0.14
CA ASP A 115 23.79 1.34 -0.04
C ASP A 115 23.30 1.85 1.33
N ASN A 116 23.17 0.96 2.33
CA ASN A 116 22.71 1.26 3.70
C ASN A 116 21.35 1.97 3.76
N ARG A 117 20.43 1.62 2.83
CA ARG A 117 19.07 2.17 2.82
C ARG A 117 18.20 1.41 3.81
N THR A 118 17.22 2.10 4.39
CA THR A 118 16.20 1.50 5.25
C THR A 118 14.82 1.99 4.82
N ILE A 119 13.83 1.10 4.86
CA ILE A 119 12.47 1.41 4.39
C ILE A 119 11.87 2.58 5.18
N SER A 120 12.04 2.58 6.51
CA SER A 120 11.44 3.56 7.41
C SER A 120 12.01 4.98 7.28
N THR A 121 13.22 5.14 6.73
CA THR A 121 13.87 6.46 6.59
C THR A 121 13.96 6.94 5.14
N GLU A 122 13.32 6.25 4.19
CA GLU A 122 13.26 6.74 2.82
C GLU A 122 12.49 8.07 2.76
N GLU A 123 13.07 9.04 2.05
CA GLU A 123 12.44 10.32 1.76
C GLU A 123 12.19 10.46 0.27
N TYR A 124 11.06 11.07 -0.10
CA TYR A 124 10.64 11.19 -1.49
C TYR A 124 11.73 11.79 -2.40
N HIS A 125 12.45 12.82 -1.96
CA HIS A 125 13.43 13.55 -2.78
C HIS A 125 14.75 12.82 -2.99
N ILE A 126 15.09 11.85 -2.15
CA ILE A 126 16.36 11.12 -2.19
C ILE A 126 16.14 9.61 -2.31
N ARG A 127 14.92 9.19 -2.71
CA ARG A 127 14.52 7.78 -2.76
C ARG A 127 15.39 6.96 -3.69
N PHE A 128 15.79 5.76 -3.26
CA PHE A 128 16.80 4.95 -3.95
C PHE A 128 16.39 4.54 -5.38
N CYS A 129 15.22 3.89 -5.52
CA CYS A 129 14.78 3.37 -6.82
C CYS A 129 14.08 4.40 -7.73
N LEU A 130 13.93 5.66 -7.30
CA LEU A 130 13.20 6.70 -8.05
C LEU A 130 11.85 6.18 -8.62
N ASP A 131 11.76 6.01 -9.94
CA ASP A 131 10.58 5.54 -10.66
C ASP A 131 10.82 4.20 -11.39
N GLN A 132 11.91 3.47 -11.07
CA GLN A 132 12.30 2.23 -11.76
C GLN A 132 11.20 1.15 -11.78
N ASN A 133 10.38 1.11 -10.73
CA ASN A 133 9.29 0.13 -10.57
C ASN A 133 7.91 0.76 -10.77
N MET A 134 7.84 1.94 -11.39
CA MET A 134 6.59 2.69 -11.53
C MET A 134 5.97 2.51 -12.92
N HIS A 135 4.66 2.30 -12.95
CA HIS A 135 3.84 2.31 -14.16
C HIS A 135 2.66 3.25 -14.02
N VAL A 136 2.21 3.84 -15.14
CA VAL A 136 1.22 4.94 -15.16
C VAL A 136 -0.08 4.57 -15.88
N ASP A 137 -0.40 3.28 -15.97
CA ASP A 137 -1.56 2.79 -16.72
C ASP A 137 -1.96 1.38 -16.24
N TYR A 138 -3.26 1.19 -15.99
CA TYR A 138 -3.82 -0.07 -15.49
C TYR A 138 -3.68 -1.24 -16.48
N GLU A 139 -3.89 -0.99 -17.77
CA GLU A 139 -3.78 -2.05 -18.79
C GLU A 139 -2.33 -2.52 -18.94
N LYS A 140 -1.38 -1.58 -18.90
CA LYS A 140 0.05 -1.86 -18.90
C LYS A 140 0.46 -2.66 -17.66
N LEU A 141 -0.10 -2.34 -16.50
CA LEU A 141 0.13 -3.10 -15.26
C LEU A 141 -0.23 -4.58 -15.45
N HIS A 142 -1.43 -4.86 -15.95
CA HIS A 142 -1.91 -6.23 -16.20
C HIS A 142 -1.11 -6.95 -17.28
N SER A 143 -0.61 -6.24 -18.29
CA SER A 143 0.28 -6.83 -19.31
C SER A 143 1.61 -7.34 -18.73
N ILE A 144 2.07 -6.77 -17.62
CA ILE A 144 3.35 -7.09 -16.97
C ILE A 144 3.18 -8.17 -15.91
N LEU A 145 2.14 -8.06 -15.07
CA LEU A 145 1.96 -8.93 -13.91
C LEU A 145 1.06 -10.14 -14.18
N GLY A 146 0.23 -10.07 -15.23
CA GLY A 146 -0.81 -11.05 -15.52
C GLY A 146 -2.03 -10.94 -14.60
N ASP A 147 -3.10 -11.65 -14.96
CA ASP A 147 -4.39 -11.59 -14.26
C ASP A 147 -4.36 -12.15 -12.83
N SER A 148 -3.29 -12.86 -12.49
CA SER A 148 -3.05 -13.41 -11.16
C SER A 148 -2.14 -12.50 -10.31
N ALA A 149 -2.10 -11.19 -10.57
CA ALA A 149 -1.46 -10.26 -9.66
C ALA A 149 -2.25 -10.10 -8.34
N ILE A 150 -1.56 -9.84 -7.23
CA ILE A 150 -2.20 -9.31 -6.03
C ILE A 150 -2.01 -7.79 -6.04
N GLU A 151 -3.12 -7.09 -6.21
CA GLU A 151 -3.15 -5.63 -6.26
C GLU A 151 -3.72 -5.09 -4.95
N TYR A 152 -3.06 -4.11 -4.35
CA TYR A 152 -3.59 -3.46 -3.15
C TYR A 152 -3.48 -1.95 -3.21
N ALA A 153 -4.31 -1.28 -2.43
CA ALA A 153 -4.25 0.16 -2.25
C ALA A 153 -4.30 0.47 -0.76
N VAL A 154 -3.34 1.27 -0.29
CA VAL A 154 -3.42 1.87 1.03
C VAL A 154 -4.36 3.07 0.94
N VAL A 155 -5.34 3.13 1.82
CA VAL A 155 -6.25 4.27 1.96
C VAL A 155 -6.21 4.77 3.39
N ARG A 156 -6.50 6.05 3.57
CA ARG A 156 -6.52 6.73 4.87
C ARG A 156 -7.88 7.36 5.12
N HIS A 157 -8.23 7.58 6.39
CA HIS A 157 -9.43 8.35 6.72
C HIS A 157 -9.40 9.74 6.03
N PRO A 158 -10.44 10.14 5.27
CA PRO A 158 -10.37 11.34 4.43
C PRO A 158 -10.00 12.62 5.17
N ILE A 159 -10.51 12.83 6.39
CA ILE A 159 -10.22 14.01 7.20
C ILE A 159 -8.76 14.01 7.65
N GLU A 160 -8.24 12.87 8.10
CA GLU A 160 -6.85 12.77 8.55
C GLU A 160 -5.87 12.96 7.40
N ARG A 161 -6.19 12.38 6.23
CA ARG A 161 -5.42 12.57 5.01
C ARG A 161 -5.40 14.04 4.60
N PHE A 162 -6.55 14.71 4.62
CA PHE A 162 -6.66 16.14 4.32
C PHE A 162 -5.80 16.98 5.27
N LEU A 163 -5.92 16.76 6.58
CA LEU A 163 -5.16 17.51 7.59
C LEU A 163 -3.65 17.25 7.47
N SER A 164 -3.23 16.01 7.25
CA SER A 164 -1.83 15.65 6.99
C SER A 164 -1.30 16.35 5.72
N GLY A 165 -2.09 16.35 4.65
CA GLY A 165 -1.80 17.08 3.41
C GLY A 165 -1.68 18.59 3.65
N PHE A 166 -2.60 19.18 4.40
CA PHE A 166 -2.64 20.61 4.65
C PHE A 166 -1.43 21.07 5.48
N ILE A 167 -1.10 20.35 6.55
CA ILE A 167 0.07 20.67 7.38
C ILE A 167 1.36 20.53 6.56
N ASP A 168 1.49 19.45 5.80
CA ASP A 168 2.68 19.21 4.99
C ASP A 168 2.84 20.25 3.87
N LYS A 169 1.83 20.37 3.01
CA LYS A 169 1.92 21.17 1.78
C LYS A 169 1.64 22.65 2.02
N CYS A 170 0.63 22.98 2.82
CA CYS A 170 0.16 24.35 2.98
C CYS A 170 0.76 25.10 4.17
N ILE A 171 1.35 24.39 5.13
CA ILE A 171 2.01 25.01 6.28
C ILE A 171 3.53 24.85 6.21
N ASN A 172 4.03 23.64 5.95
CA ASN A 172 5.47 23.39 5.97
C ASN A 172 6.15 23.76 4.65
N GLU A 173 5.65 23.26 3.52
CA GLU A 173 6.25 23.57 2.21
C GLU A 173 5.95 24.99 1.72
N ALA A 174 4.78 25.55 2.05
CA ALA A 174 4.42 26.92 1.68
C ALA A 174 5.38 27.99 2.25
N LYS A 175 6.18 27.65 3.27
CA LYS A 175 7.29 28.52 3.75
C LYS A 175 8.37 28.75 2.70
N LYS A 176 8.47 27.86 1.71
CA LYS A 176 9.49 27.88 0.65
C LYS A 176 8.95 28.34 -0.71
N VAL A 177 7.64 28.26 -0.93
CA VAL A 177 6.96 28.57 -2.20
C VAL A 177 5.67 29.33 -1.89
N GLU A 178 5.64 30.63 -2.18
CA GLU A 178 4.55 31.53 -1.75
C GLU A 178 3.21 31.19 -2.43
N GLU A 179 3.24 30.71 -3.68
CA GLU A 179 2.06 30.35 -4.47
C GLU A 179 1.41 29.04 -4.03
N ARG A 180 2.11 28.23 -3.21
CA ARG A 180 1.65 26.92 -2.76
C ARG A 180 0.29 27.02 -2.08
N CYS A 181 -0.57 26.02 -2.32
CA CYS A 181 -1.93 26.02 -1.78
C CYS A 181 -2.70 27.29 -2.17
N PHE A 182 -2.57 27.64 -3.45
CA PHE A 182 -3.25 28.76 -4.10
C PHE A 182 -2.99 30.12 -3.45
N GLY A 183 -1.82 30.29 -2.82
CA GLY A 183 -1.43 31.51 -2.12
C GLY A 183 -2.28 31.83 -0.89
N CYS A 184 -2.93 30.84 -0.28
CA CYS A 184 -3.78 31.05 0.91
C CYS A 184 -2.98 31.23 2.22
N LYS A 185 -1.65 31.06 2.20
CA LYS A 185 -0.76 31.37 3.34
C LYS A 185 -1.18 30.71 4.67
N GLY A 186 -1.67 29.47 4.60
CA GLY A 186 -2.12 28.71 5.76
C GLY A 186 -3.55 28.98 6.22
N ASP A 187 -4.30 29.83 5.51
CA ASP A 187 -5.73 30.01 5.75
C ASP A 187 -6.52 28.81 5.18
N MET A 188 -7.16 28.05 6.08
CA MET A 188 -7.86 26.82 5.71
C MET A 188 -9.16 27.09 4.95
N GLU A 189 -9.87 28.16 5.27
CA GLU A 189 -11.12 28.50 4.60
C GLU A 189 -10.86 28.87 3.14
N CYS A 190 -9.91 29.77 2.89
CA CYS A 190 -9.41 30.13 1.57
C CYS A 190 -8.97 28.89 0.79
N PHE A 191 -8.20 28.01 1.43
CA PHE A 191 -7.68 26.81 0.77
C PHE A 191 -8.81 25.87 0.35
N VAL A 192 -9.74 25.55 1.26
CA VAL A 192 -10.87 24.65 0.96
C VAL A 192 -11.74 25.22 -0.15
N GLN A 193 -12.01 26.52 -0.15
CA GLN A 193 -12.79 27.18 -1.20
C GLN A 193 -12.12 27.06 -2.57
N LYS A 194 -10.82 27.40 -2.67
CA LYS A 194 -10.07 27.33 -3.94
C LYS A 194 -9.85 25.89 -4.40
N LEU A 195 -9.55 24.99 -3.48
CA LEU A 195 -9.40 23.57 -3.77
C LEU A 195 -10.70 22.97 -4.32
N TYR A 196 -11.85 23.31 -3.72
CA TYR A 196 -13.15 22.88 -4.21
C TYR A 196 -13.39 23.38 -5.64
N SER A 197 -13.13 24.67 -5.92
CA SER A 197 -13.24 25.21 -7.29
C SER A 197 -12.33 24.47 -8.28
N ALA A 198 -11.09 24.16 -7.89
CA ALA A 198 -10.17 23.38 -8.73
C ALA A 198 -10.71 21.97 -9.00
N MET A 199 -11.19 21.27 -7.97
CA MET A 199 -11.74 19.90 -8.12
C MET A 199 -13.05 19.85 -8.89
N VAL A 200 -13.91 20.87 -8.80
CA VAL A 200 -15.11 20.94 -9.65
C VAL A 200 -14.71 21.10 -11.11
N ASN A 201 -13.66 21.88 -11.40
CA ASN A 201 -13.23 22.12 -12.77
C ASN A 201 -12.64 20.87 -13.43
N VAL A 202 -11.86 20.05 -12.71
CA VAL A 202 -11.16 18.89 -13.27
C VAL A 202 -12.08 17.95 -14.08
N PRO A 203 -13.23 17.47 -13.56
CA PRO A 203 -14.17 16.67 -14.34
C PRO A 203 -14.89 17.46 -15.44
N THR A 204 -15.16 18.75 -15.24
CA THR A 204 -15.87 19.56 -16.26
C THR A 204 -15.01 19.80 -17.51
N THR A 205 -13.69 19.88 -17.34
CA THR A 205 -12.73 19.98 -18.44
C THR A 205 -12.21 18.62 -18.90
N ASN A 206 -12.66 17.53 -18.27
CA ASN A 206 -12.18 16.17 -18.49
C ASN A 206 -10.65 16.07 -18.42
N SER A 207 -10.04 16.81 -17.48
CA SER A 207 -8.58 16.90 -17.34
C SER A 207 -8.03 15.71 -16.55
N THR A 208 -6.94 15.14 -17.05
CA THR A 208 -6.08 14.16 -16.36
C THR A 208 -4.67 14.73 -16.15
N GLU A 209 -4.47 16.02 -16.41
CA GLU A 209 -3.19 16.69 -16.23
C GLU A 209 -2.85 16.79 -14.75
N TYR A 210 -1.57 16.60 -14.43
CA TYR A 210 -1.09 16.71 -13.06
C TYR A 210 -1.16 18.16 -12.58
N ASP A 211 -2.02 18.40 -11.60
CA ASP A 211 -2.02 19.58 -10.75
C ASP A 211 -1.53 19.21 -9.35
N TYR A 212 -0.60 19.99 -8.81
CA TYR A 212 0.10 19.66 -7.56
C TYR A 212 -0.87 19.62 -6.37
N GLU A 213 -1.68 20.66 -6.21
CA GLU A 213 -2.68 20.75 -5.15
C GLU A 213 -3.78 19.70 -5.33
N VAL A 214 -4.32 19.53 -6.53
CA VAL A 214 -5.34 18.49 -6.79
C VAL A 214 -4.78 17.11 -6.50
N ALA A 215 -3.54 16.78 -6.91
CA ALA A 215 -2.96 15.47 -6.65
C ALA A 215 -2.89 15.17 -5.14
N HIS A 216 -2.39 16.10 -4.33
CA HIS A 216 -2.23 15.85 -2.90
C HIS A 216 -3.56 15.76 -2.13
N PHE A 217 -4.64 16.35 -2.64
CA PHE A 217 -5.90 16.48 -1.90
C PHE A 217 -7.12 15.83 -2.56
N ALA A 218 -7.06 15.41 -3.83
CA ALA A 218 -8.15 14.75 -4.54
C ALA A 218 -8.67 13.53 -3.77
N PRO A 219 -9.97 13.20 -3.89
CA PRO A 219 -10.51 11.97 -3.34
C PRO A 219 -9.65 10.78 -3.72
N GLN A 220 -9.38 9.90 -2.76
CA GLN A 220 -8.59 8.68 -3.01
C GLN A 220 -9.24 7.78 -4.06
N THR A 221 -10.57 7.89 -4.24
CA THR A 221 -11.32 7.19 -5.28
C THR A 221 -11.03 7.70 -6.68
N TRP A 222 -10.34 8.83 -6.83
CA TRP A 222 -9.96 9.36 -8.14
C TRP A 222 -8.71 8.71 -8.74
N TYR A 223 -8.10 7.80 -7.98
CA TYR A 223 -6.87 7.13 -8.35
C TYR A 223 -7.14 5.73 -8.89
N CYS A 224 -6.17 5.22 -9.66
CA CYS A 224 -6.00 3.79 -9.96
C CYS A 224 -7.22 3.12 -10.60
N ASN A 225 -7.96 3.90 -11.37
CA ASN A 225 -9.16 3.46 -12.08
C ASN A 225 -10.14 2.63 -11.21
N PHE A 226 -10.36 3.05 -9.96
CA PHE A 226 -11.28 2.33 -9.08
C PHE A 226 -12.73 2.32 -9.60
N LYS A 227 -13.09 3.24 -10.49
CA LYS A 227 -14.42 3.24 -11.11
C LYS A 227 -14.72 1.93 -11.81
N ASP A 228 -13.70 1.31 -12.42
CA ASP A 228 -13.84 0.06 -13.14
C ASP A 228 -13.27 -1.13 -12.37
N HIS A 229 -12.24 -0.92 -11.55
CA HIS A 229 -11.42 -2.02 -11.02
C HIS A 229 -11.37 -2.11 -9.49
N LEU A 230 -12.16 -1.36 -8.71
CA LEU A 230 -12.10 -1.39 -7.23
C LEU A 230 -12.17 -2.81 -6.64
N HIS A 231 -12.91 -3.71 -7.27
CA HIS A 231 -13.10 -5.10 -6.83
C HIS A 231 -11.83 -5.97 -6.95
N HIS A 232 -10.85 -5.57 -7.75
CA HIS A 232 -9.56 -6.23 -7.89
C HIS A 232 -8.58 -5.89 -6.75
N TYR A 233 -8.79 -4.77 -6.06
CA TYR A 233 -7.85 -4.28 -5.05
C TYR A 233 -8.18 -4.81 -3.66
N VAL A 234 -7.14 -5.21 -2.94
CA VAL A 234 -7.14 -5.28 -1.48
C VAL A 234 -7.03 -3.87 -0.91
N ILE A 235 -7.99 -3.45 -0.08
CA ILE A 235 -7.98 -2.11 0.51
C ILE A 235 -7.41 -2.15 1.92
N LEU A 236 -6.19 -1.65 2.08
CA LEU A 236 -5.51 -1.54 3.38
C LEU A 236 -5.82 -0.20 4.02
N LYS A 237 -6.22 -0.18 5.29
CA LYS A 237 -6.63 1.06 5.98
C LYS A 237 -5.52 1.55 6.89
N PHE A 238 -4.79 2.57 6.44
CA PHE A 238 -3.82 3.28 7.28
C PHE A 238 -4.54 3.96 8.45
N LYS A 239 -3.97 3.77 9.65
CA LYS A 239 -4.36 4.44 10.88
C LYS A 239 -3.10 4.90 11.59
N GLU A 240 -3.19 6.07 12.21
CA GLU A 240 -2.09 6.62 13.01
C GLU A 240 -1.88 5.83 14.31
N GLY A 241 -0.66 5.91 14.85
CA GLY A 241 -0.28 5.30 16.13
C GLY A 241 0.18 3.85 16.03
N ALA A 242 0.75 3.35 17.13
CA ALA A 242 1.40 2.03 17.19
C ALA A 242 0.47 0.86 16.84
N GLU A 243 -0.80 0.93 17.25
CA GLU A 243 -1.79 -0.08 16.89
C GLU A 243 -2.11 -0.07 15.39
N GLY A 244 -2.21 1.11 14.79
CA GLY A 244 -2.42 1.28 13.36
C GLY A 244 -1.24 0.77 12.54
N ALA A 245 -0.01 1.10 12.95
CA ALA A 245 1.21 0.58 12.37
C ALA A 245 1.29 -0.94 12.45
N SER A 246 1.00 -1.53 13.62
CA SER A 246 1.01 -2.98 13.80
C SER A 246 -0.06 -3.69 12.98
N ALA A 247 -1.28 -3.15 12.90
CA ALA A 247 -2.34 -3.70 12.06
C ALA A 247 -1.93 -3.68 10.58
N LEU A 248 -1.42 -2.54 10.11
CA LEU A 248 -1.01 -2.37 8.72
C LEU A 248 0.19 -3.28 8.38
N ALA A 249 1.16 -3.44 9.29
CA ALA A 249 2.29 -4.35 9.11
C ALA A 249 1.84 -5.82 8.95
N LYS A 250 0.85 -6.25 9.74
CA LYS A 250 0.26 -7.60 9.62
C LYS A 250 -0.50 -7.80 8.31
N GLU A 251 -1.23 -6.79 7.85
CA GLU A 251 -1.93 -6.84 6.56
C GLU A 251 -0.93 -6.96 5.40
N HIS A 252 0.17 -6.17 5.42
CA HIS A 252 1.25 -6.27 4.45
C HIS A 252 1.94 -7.64 4.49
N GLU A 253 2.28 -8.14 5.68
CA GLU A 253 2.87 -9.48 5.84
C GLU A 253 1.97 -10.56 5.23
N THR A 254 0.66 -10.49 5.46
CA THR A 254 -0.31 -11.46 4.92
C THR A 254 -0.31 -11.43 3.39
N ILE A 255 -0.39 -10.24 2.78
CA ILE A 255 -0.38 -10.07 1.32
C ILE A 255 0.93 -10.59 0.72
N TYR A 256 2.06 -10.19 1.29
CA TYR A 256 3.38 -10.51 0.74
C TYR A 256 3.74 -11.99 0.95
N ARG A 257 3.34 -12.59 2.07
CA ARG A 257 3.48 -14.03 2.30
C ARG A 257 2.73 -14.84 1.24
N GLN A 258 1.50 -14.43 0.91
CA GLN A 258 0.74 -15.09 -0.16
C GLN A 258 1.39 -14.91 -1.54
N ALA A 259 2.00 -13.75 -1.79
CA ALA A 259 2.75 -13.46 -3.00
C ALA A 259 4.08 -14.25 -3.11
N GLY A 260 4.42 -15.07 -2.10
CA GLY A 260 5.65 -15.87 -2.09
C GLY A 260 6.90 -15.07 -1.72
N VAL A 261 6.74 -13.91 -1.07
CA VAL A 261 7.88 -13.14 -0.56
C VAL A 261 8.59 -13.93 0.55
N PRO A 262 9.93 -14.12 0.48
CA PRO A 262 10.69 -14.87 1.48
C PRO A 262 10.59 -14.31 2.90
N ASP A 263 10.61 -15.19 3.91
CA ASP A 263 10.45 -14.83 5.33
C ASP A 263 11.47 -13.81 5.84
N ASN A 264 12.70 -13.82 5.32
CA ASN A 264 13.71 -12.83 5.71
C ASN A 264 13.34 -11.42 5.23
N LEU A 265 12.76 -11.28 4.04
CA LEU A 265 12.28 -9.99 3.54
C LEU A 265 11.03 -9.54 4.30
N LEU A 266 10.10 -10.47 4.57
CA LEU A 266 8.89 -10.18 5.35
C LEU A 266 9.22 -9.66 6.75
N LYS A 267 10.15 -10.29 7.45
CA LYS A 267 10.60 -9.86 8.78
C LYS A 267 11.18 -8.45 8.77
N GLU A 268 12.00 -8.13 7.77
CA GLU A 268 12.56 -6.79 7.60
C GLU A 268 11.46 -5.76 7.36
N ILE A 269 10.58 -5.99 6.38
CA ILE A 269 9.47 -5.08 6.08
C ILE A 269 8.57 -4.87 7.30
N TYR A 270 8.23 -5.95 8.00
CA TYR A 270 7.40 -5.88 9.20
C TYR A 270 8.06 -5.03 10.28
N ALA A 271 9.36 -5.24 10.54
CA ALA A 271 10.11 -4.45 11.51
C ALA A 271 10.14 -2.97 11.13
N GLN A 272 10.43 -2.65 9.87
CA GLN A 272 10.50 -1.28 9.36
C GLN A 272 9.16 -0.55 9.41
N LEU A 273 8.03 -1.25 9.30
CA LEU A 273 6.69 -0.66 9.41
C LEU A 273 6.30 -0.32 10.86
N LEU A 274 6.96 -0.90 11.86
CA LEU A 274 6.67 -0.62 13.27
C LEU A 274 7.42 0.61 13.84
N GLY A 275 8.48 1.06 13.16
CA GLY A 275 9.35 2.14 13.62
C GLY A 275 10.42 1.65 14.57
#